data_AF-A0A0N0LYZ8-F1
#
_entry.id   AF-A0A0N0LYZ8-F1
#
_cell.length_a   1.000
_cell.length_b   1.000
_cell.length_c   1.000
_cell.angle_alpha   90.00
_cell.angle_beta   90.00
_cell.angle_gamma   90.00
#
_symmetry.space_group_name_H-M   'P 1'
#
loop_
_entity.id
_entity.type
_entity.pdbx_description
1 polymer ?
#
loop_
_entity_poly.entity_id
_entity_poly.type
_entity_poly.pdbx_seq_one_letter_code
_entity_poly.pdbx_strand_id
1 'polypeptide(L)'
;MRRQDPFEPIVIWRSDDWRPDGSEDAPIFRHDWPELLGQCRRAVARREEMYPQLVAAKRLDEADARADLDAWKLLAAEWHWIVTGEGEAPGLPTLAARIEAVSVALGRAEAELQRNYSHDLLYQRHLLLALAWHLGDGRAGPAIHHTARINHAWQAERAAQALRSAA
;
A
#
# COMPACT_ATOMS: atom_id res chain seq x y z
N MET A 1 16.80 -5.38 26.02
CA MET A 1 15.82 -5.38 24.91
C MET A 1 14.55 -4.71 25.41
N ARG A 2 14.18 -3.53 24.86
CA ARG A 2 12.88 -2.92 25.18
C ARG A 2 11.80 -3.71 24.42
N ARG A 3 10.71 -4.09 25.09
CA ARG A 3 9.49 -4.59 24.44
C ARG A 3 8.97 -3.46 23.54
N GLN A 4 8.77 -3.73 22.24
CA GLN A 4 8.01 -2.84 21.36
C GLN A 4 6.59 -2.73 21.91
N ASP A 5 6.12 -1.51 22.15
CA ASP A 5 4.75 -1.26 22.56
C ASP A 5 3.83 -1.51 21.34
N PRO A 6 2.84 -2.41 21.43
CA PRO A 6 1.95 -2.74 20.31
C PRO A 6 1.05 -1.57 19.88
N PHE A 7 1.05 -0.47 20.63
CA PHE A 7 0.36 0.77 20.31
C PHE A 7 1.31 1.89 19.89
N GLU A 8 2.62 1.63 19.83
CA GLU A 8 3.58 2.59 19.30
C GLU A 8 3.33 2.73 17.78
N PRO A 9 3.02 3.94 17.28
CA PRO A 9 2.76 4.12 15.85
C PRO A 9 4.00 3.72 15.06
N ILE A 10 3.85 2.76 14.15
CA ILE A 10 4.89 2.44 13.17
C ILE A 10 4.88 3.56 12.14
N VAL A 11 5.73 4.56 12.33
CA VAL A 11 5.82 5.74 11.46
C VAL A 11 6.74 5.43 10.27
N ILE A 12 6.16 5.19 9.08
CA ILE A 12 6.92 4.93 7.83
C ILE A 12 7.43 6.21 7.19
N TRP A 13 6.69 7.31 7.33
CA TRP A 13 7.03 8.60 6.75
C TRP A 13 7.46 9.58 7.84
N ARG A 14 8.76 9.87 7.89
CA ARG A 14 9.32 10.90 8.77
C ARG A 14 9.23 12.25 8.07
N SER A 15 8.08 12.88 8.22
CA SER A 15 8.01 14.32 8.06
C SER A 15 7.09 14.87 9.11
N ASP A 16 7.64 15.75 9.96
CA ASP A 16 6.84 16.54 10.90
C ASP A 16 5.85 17.46 10.14
N ASP A 17 6.01 17.57 8.82
CA ASP A 17 5.19 18.35 7.89
C ASP A 17 4.27 17.49 7.01
N TRP A 18 4.16 16.17 7.23
CA TRP A 18 3.21 15.34 6.49
C TRP A 18 1.80 15.87 6.68
N ARG A 19 1.18 16.27 5.57
CA ARG A 19 -0.17 16.81 5.54
C ARG A 19 -1.00 16.00 4.55
N PRO A 20 -2.22 15.57 4.93
CA PRO A 20 -3.12 14.85 4.05
C PRO A 20 -3.61 15.68 2.85
N ASP A 21 -3.31 16.99 2.80
CA ASP A 21 -3.60 17.90 1.68
C ASP A 21 -2.50 17.90 0.59
N GLY A 22 -1.38 17.23 0.82
CA GLY A 22 -0.28 17.08 -0.13
C GLY A 22 0.65 18.28 -0.30
N SER A 23 0.74 19.17 0.70
CA SER A 23 1.66 20.31 0.70
C SER A 23 3.16 19.96 0.89
N GLU A 24 3.55 18.69 0.82
CA GLU A 24 4.90 18.17 1.11
C GLU A 24 5.65 17.73 -0.17
N ASP A 25 6.94 17.39 -0.05
CA ASP A 25 7.76 16.71 -1.09
C ASP A 25 7.15 15.34 -1.43
N ALA A 26 6.10 15.39 -2.24
CA ALA A 26 5.26 14.24 -2.49
C ALA A 26 5.94 13.28 -3.49
N PRO A 27 5.87 11.96 -3.27
CA PRO A 27 6.50 11.00 -4.16
C PRO A 27 6.10 11.17 -5.63
N ILE A 28 7.05 10.93 -6.54
CA ILE A 28 6.88 11.13 -7.99
C ILE A 28 5.69 10.31 -8.54
N PHE A 29 5.50 9.08 -8.06
CA PHE A 29 4.44 8.18 -8.52
C PHE A 29 3.16 8.23 -7.67
N ARG A 30 2.96 9.25 -6.84
CA ARG A 30 1.78 9.34 -5.96
C ARG A 30 0.44 9.32 -6.69
N HIS A 31 0.39 9.66 -7.98
CA HIS A 31 -0.83 9.67 -8.80
C HIS A 31 -0.82 8.57 -9.87
N ASP A 32 0.19 7.72 -9.91
CA ASP A 32 0.29 6.62 -10.86
C ASP A 32 -0.48 5.40 -10.32
N TRP A 33 -1.80 5.57 -10.20
CA TRP A 33 -2.69 4.59 -9.57
C TRP A 33 -2.57 3.17 -10.16
N PRO A 34 -2.49 2.99 -11.50
CA PRO A 34 -2.29 1.68 -12.09
C PRO A 34 -0.97 1.01 -11.65
N GLU A 35 0.12 1.77 -11.54
CA GLU A 35 1.41 1.22 -11.11
C GLU A 35 1.47 0.94 -9.61
N LEU A 36 0.78 1.73 -8.78
CA LEU A 36 0.63 1.43 -7.35
C LEU A 36 -0.14 0.11 -7.15
N LEU A 37 -1.25 -0.08 -7.86
CA LEU A 37 -1.97 -1.36 -7.88
C LEU A 37 -1.09 -2.50 -8.43
N GLY A 38 -0.38 -2.25 -9.54
CA GLY A 38 0.56 -3.19 -10.13
C GLY A 38 1.63 -3.64 -9.14
N GLN A 39 2.17 -2.71 -8.36
CA GLN A 39 3.15 -2.99 -7.31
C GLN A 39 2.58 -3.88 -6.20
N CYS A 40 1.38 -3.59 -5.71
CA CYS A 40 0.73 -4.42 -4.69
C CYS A 40 0.49 -5.85 -5.21
N ARG A 41 -0.02 -6.00 -6.44
CA ARG A 41 -0.24 -7.32 -7.07
C ARG A 41 1.06 -8.10 -7.27
N ARG A 42 2.12 -7.46 -7.79
CA ARG A 42 3.46 -8.07 -7.92
C ARG A 42 4.02 -8.50 -6.56
N ALA A 43 3.79 -7.69 -5.52
CA ALA A 43 4.19 -8.04 -4.16
C ALA A 43 3.44 -9.25 -3.60
N VAL A 44 2.14 -9.41 -3.86
CA VAL A 44 1.37 -10.61 -3.51
C VAL A 44 1.93 -11.83 -4.26
N ALA A 45 2.04 -11.74 -5.58
CA ALA A 45 2.50 -12.87 -6.42
C ALA A 45 3.87 -13.41 -5.98
N ARG A 46 4.85 -12.52 -5.75
CA ARG A 46 6.19 -12.93 -5.26
C ARG A 46 6.13 -13.68 -3.93
N ARG A 47 5.21 -13.31 -3.04
CA ARG A 47 5.08 -13.93 -1.71
C ARG A 47 4.39 -15.27 -1.79
N GLU A 48 3.33 -15.36 -2.60
CA GLU A 48 2.66 -16.64 -2.86
C GLU A 48 3.61 -17.67 -3.47
N GLU A 49 4.55 -17.22 -4.31
CA GLU A 49 5.60 -18.07 -4.89
C GLU A 49 6.71 -18.43 -3.89
N MET A 50 7.26 -17.44 -3.18
CA MET A 50 8.49 -17.61 -2.39
C MET A 50 8.26 -18.07 -0.96
N TYR A 51 7.19 -17.64 -0.30
CA TYR A 51 7.00 -17.88 1.15
C TYR A 51 6.87 -19.35 1.50
N PRO A 52 6.14 -20.20 0.74
CA PRO A 52 6.09 -21.63 1.03
C PRO A 52 7.47 -22.28 1.09
N GLN A 53 8.38 -21.88 0.20
CA GLN A 53 9.75 -22.40 0.14
C GLN A 53 10.59 -21.92 1.33
N LEU A 54 10.43 -20.65 1.73
CA LEU A 54 11.14 -20.08 2.88
C LEU A 54 10.67 -20.70 4.21
N VAL A 55 9.37 -20.97 4.35
CA VAL A 55 8.78 -21.63 5.52
C VAL A 55 9.26 -23.08 5.60
N ALA A 56 9.21 -23.82 4.49
CA ALA A 56 9.73 -25.20 4.44
C ALA A 56 11.21 -25.28 4.81
N ALA A 57 11.99 -24.27 4.39
CA ALA A 57 13.41 -24.14 4.73
C ALA A 57 13.66 -23.57 6.15
N LYS A 58 12.62 -23.28 6.94
CA LYS A 58 12.70 -22.65 8.28
C LYS A 58 13.47 -21.32 8.28
N ARG A 59 13.42 -20.58 7.17
CA ARG A 59 14.02 -19.25 7.00
C ARG A 59 13.03 -18.12 7.25
N LEU A 60 11.74 -18.45 7.37
CA LEU A 60 10.65 -17.55 7.70
C LEU A 60 9.65 -18.33 8.55
N ASP A 61 9.14 -17.72 9.61
CA ASP A 61 8.07 -18.31 10.42
C ASP A 61 6.75 -18.34 9.62
N GLU A 62 5.94 -19.38 9.83
CA GLU A 62 4.68 -19.54 9.11
C GLU A 62 3.66 -18.44 9.44
N ALA A 63 3.58 -18.04 10.71
CA ALA A 63 2.68 -16.98 11.14
C ALA A 63 3.12 -15.62 10.59
N ASP A 64 4.43 -15.34 10.60
CA ASP A 64 4.99 -14.12 10.00
C ASP A 64 4.75 -14.07 8.49
N ALA A 65 4.96 -15.20 7.78
CA ALA A 65 4.70 -15.31 6.35
C ALA A 65 3.22 -15.05 6.02
N ARG A 66 2.31 -15.60 6.82
CA ARG A 66 0.86 -15.41 6.67
C ARG A 66 0.49 -13.95 6.91
N ALA A 67 0.92 -13.37 8.02
CA ALA A 67 0.58 -12.00 8.40
C ALA A 67 1.04 -10.98 7.35
N ASP A 68 2.27 -11.11 6.85
CA ASP A 68 2.78 -10.24 5.79
C ASP A 68 2.03 -10.44 4.46
N LEU A 69 1.76 -11.70 4.05
CA LEU A 69 0.98 -11.96 2.83
C LEU A 69 -0.44 -11.37 2.92
N ASP A 70 -1.10 -11.53 4.07
CA ASP A 70 -2.45 -11.02 4.28
C ASP A 70 -2.47 -9.48 4.24
N ALA A 71 -1.45 -8.81 4.80
CA ALA A 71 -1.30 -7.36 4.68
C ALA A 71 -1.13 -6.89 3.22
N TRP A 72 -0.36 -7.62 2.41
CA TRP A 72 -0.21 -7.31 0.98
C TRP A 72 -1.47 -7.60 0.17
N LYS A 73 -2.27 -8.60 0.54
CA LYS A 73 -3.58 -8.85 -0.06
C LYS A 73 -4.56 -7.71 0.25
N LEU A 74 -4.55 -7.20 1.48
CA LEU A 74 -5.34 -6.03 1.86
C LEU A 74 -4.90 -4.78 1.08
N LEU A 75 -3.60 -4.54 0.92
CA LEU A 75 -3.09 -3.46 0.07
C LEU A 75 -3.56 -3.62 -1.38
N ALA A 76 -3.48 -4.83 -1.96
CA ALA A 76 -3.94 -5.07 -3.32
C ALA A 76 -5.45 -4.84 -3.49
N ALA A 77 -6.26 -5.25 -2.50
CA ALA A 77 -7.70 -5.02 -2.49
C ALA A 77 -8.02 -3.52 -2.36
N GLU A 78 -7.34 -2.81 -1.47
CA GLU A 78 -7.47 -1.37 -1.29
C GLU A 78 -7.19 -0.60 -2.58
N TRP A 79 -6.05 -0.88 -3.22
CA TRP A 79 -5.67 -0.22 -4.47
C TRP A 79 -6.56 -0.60 -5.63
N HIS A 80 -7.08 -1.83 -5.64
CA HIS A 80 -8.06 -2.25 -6.63
C HIS A 80 -9.35 -1.44 -6.49
N TRP A 81 -9.84 -1.28 -5.26
CA TRP A 81 -10.99 -0.43 -4.97
C TRP A 81 -10.72 1.04 -5.36
N ILE A 82 -9.59 1.62 -4.95
CA ILE A 82 -9.22 3.02 -5.30
C ILE A 82 -9.23 3.23 -6.83
N VAL A 83 -8.67 2.29 -7.59
CA VAL A 83 -8.52 2.42 -9.05
C VAL A 83 -9.83 2.16 -9.80
N THR A 84 -10.62 1.18 -9.36
CA THR A 84 -11.75 0.66 -10.15
C THR A 84 -13.12 1.01 -9.59
N GLY A 85 -13.20 1.26 -8.28
CA GLY A 85 -14.46 1.35 -7.54
C GLY A 85 -15.09 0.01 -7.21
N GLU A 86 -14.46 -1.11 -7.59
CA GLU A 86 -14.96 -2.45 -7.31
C GLU A 86 -14.44 -2.98 -5.96
N GLY A 87 -15.29 -3.72 -5.24
CA GLY A 87 -14.98 -4.23 -3.92
C GLY A 87 -15.12 -3.19 -2.80
N GLU A 88 -14.43 -3.43 -1.68
CA GLU A 88 -14.49 -2.56 -0.50
C GLU A 88 -13.08 -2.17 -0.03
N ALA A 89 -12.96 -0.94 0.45
CA ALA A 89 -11.74 -0.46 1.10
C ALA A 89 -11.52 -1.23 2.43
N PRO A 90 -10.31 -1.71 2.73
CA PRO A 90 -10.00 -2.26 4.04
C PRO A 90 -10.25 -1.24 5.15
N GLY A 91 -10.82 -1.70 6.26
CA GLY A 91 -11.08 -0.85 7.42
C GLY A 91 -9.82 -0.34 8.12
N LEU A 92 -9.98 0.69 8.95
CA LEU A 92 -8.93 1.24 9.81
C LEU A 92 -8.22 0.21 10.70
N PRO A 93 -8.88 -0.84 11.25
CA PRO A 93 -8.20 -1.83 12.09
C PRO A 93 -7.04 -2.56 11.40
N THR A 94 -6.98 -2.56 10.07
CA THR A 94 -5.90 -3.21 9.31
C THR A 94 -4.80 -2.26 8.88
N LEU A 95 -4.92 -0.95 9.17
CA LEU A 95 -4.01 0.08 8.68
C LEU A 95 -2.58 -0.16 9.19
N ALA A 96 -2.42 -0.51 10.47
CA ALA A 96 -1.11 -0.78 11.07
C ALA A 96 -0.37 -1.93 10.37
N ALA A 97 -1.09 -3.01 10.02
CA ALA A 97 -0.49 -4.15 9.33
C ALA A 97 -0.04 -3.79 7.90
N ARG A 98 -0.86 -3.01 7.18
CA ARG A 98 -0.53 -2.52 5.84
C ARG A 98 0.66 -1.56 5.86
N ILE A 99 0.71 -0.70 6.88
CA ILE A 99 1.83 0.19 7.14
C ILE A 99 3.12 -0.63 7.33
N GLU A 100 3.13 -1.56 8.28
CA GLU A 100 4.31 -2.37 8.55
C GLU A 100 4.79 -3.14 7.30
N ALA A 101 3.85 -3.71 6.54
CA ALA A 101 4.15 -4.43 5.31
C ALA A 101 4.88 -3.55 4.26
N VAL A 102 4.47 -2.29 4.11
CA VAL A 102 5.15 -1.32 3.23
C VAL A 102 6.49 -0.89 3.81
N SER A 103 6.58 -0.61 5.12
CA SER A 103 7.83 -0.28 5.82
C SER A 103 8.92 -1.32 5.60
N VAL A 104 8.59 -2.59 5.86
CA VAL A 104 9.53 -3.70 5.71
C VAL A 104 9.98 -3.84 4.26
N ALA A 105 9.05 -3.73 3.31
CA ALA A 105 9.39 -3.81 1.89
C ALA A 105 10.27 -2.64 1.43
N LEU A 106 10.01 -1.44 1.92
CA LEU A 106 10.81 -0.24 1.62
C LEU A 106 12.22 -0.39 2.17
N GLY A 107 12.36 -0.76 3.45
CA GLY A 107 13.68 -0.99 4.07
C GLY A 107 14.49 -2.07 3.35
N ARG A 108 13.83 -3.15 2.89
CA ARG A 108 14.48 -4.20 2.07
C ARG A 108 14.94 -3.66 0.71
N ALA A 109 14.10 -2.89 0.01
CA ALA A 109 14.45 -2.31 -1.28
C ALA A 109 15.62 -1.32 -1.16
N GLU A 110 15.65 -0.50 -0.11
CA GLU A 110 16.74 0.43 0.16
C GLU A 110 18.04 -0.30 0.50
N ALA A 111 17.99 -1.31 1.36
CA ALA A 111 19.17 -2.12 1.68
C ALA A 111 19.74 -2.83 0.44
N GLU A 112 18.88 -3.29 -0.47
CA GLU A 112 19.32 -3.91 -1.72
C GLU A 112 19.93 -2.88 -2.69
N LEU A 113 19.33 -1.70 -2.83
CA LEU A 113 19.88 -0.62 -3.65
C LEU A 113 21.28 -0.18 -3.22
N GLN A 114 21.55 -0.17 -1.91
CA GLN A 114 22.88 0.13 -1.37
C GLN A 114 23.93 -0.93 -1.73
N ARG A 115 23.50 -2.18 -1.94
CA ARG A 115 24.39 -3.30 -2.32
C ARG A 115 24.55 -3.42 -3.83
N ASN A 116 23.46 -3.23 -4.57
CA ASN A 116 23.41 -3.41 -6.01
C ASN A 116 22.40 -2.44 -6.62
N TYR A 117 22.89 -1.37 -7.21
CA TYR A 117 22.04 -0.39 -7.87
C TYR A 117 21.38 -0.97 -9.12
N SER A 118 20.07 -0.79 -9.23
CA SER A 118 19.27 -1.15 -10.41
C SER A 118 18.15 -0.14 -10.61
N HIS A 119 17.87 0.22 -11.86
CA HIS A 119 16.75 1.09 -12.21
C HIS A 119 15.40 0.48 -11.78
N ASP A 120 15.25 -0.84 -11.90
CA ASP A 120 14.02 -1.52 -11.49
C ASP A 120 13.81 -1.46 -9.98
N LEU A 121 14.89 -1.61 -9.21
CA LEU A 121 14.84 -1.48 -7.75
C LEU A 121 14.57 -0.04 -7.33
N LEU A 122 15.14 0.94 -8.03
CA LEU A 122 14.89 2.36 -7.77
C LEU A 122 13.43 2.72 -8.07
N TYR A 123 12.91 2.23 -9.19
CA TYR A 123 11.50 2.39 -9.56
C TYR A 123 10.58 1.75 -8.52
N GLN A 124 10.86 0.51 -8.11
CA GLN A 124 10.13 -0.18 -7.05
C GLN A 124 10.16 0.62 -5.73
N ARG A 125 11.31 1.17 -5.35
CA ARG A 125 11.44 2.02 -4.15
C ARG A 125 10.52 3.23 -4.23
N HIS A 126 10.48 3.94 -5.36
CA HIS A 126 9.60 5.10 -5.50
C HIS A 126 8.12 4.75 -5.43
N LEU A 127 7.71 3.58 -5.95
CA LEU A 127 6.34 3.09 -5.78
C LEU A 127 6.04 2.78 -4.31
N LEU A 128 6.98 2.16 -3.58
CA LEU A 128 6.82 1.90 -2.13
C LEU A 128 6.72 3.19 -1.31
N LEU A 129 7.50 4.22 -1.65
CA LEU A 129 7.38 5.54 -1.02
C LEU A 129 6.01 6.18 -1.29
N ALA A 130 5.50 6.06 -2.51
CA ALA A 130 4.15 6.52 -2.86
C ALA A 130 3.07 5.78 -2.06
N LEU A 131 3.18 4.44 -1.93
CA LEU A 131 2.27 3.66 -1.08
C LEU A 131 2.32 4.12 0.38
N ALA A 132 3.52 4.30 0.94
CA ALA A 132 3.70 4.76 2.32
C ALA A 132 3.07 6.15 2.53
N TRP A 133 3.28 7.07 1.58
CA TRP A 133 2.71 8.41 1.62
C TRP A 133 1.18 8.41 1.70
N HIS A 134 0.52 7.52 0.94
CA HIS A 134 -0.95 7.39 0.97
C HIS A 134 -1.48 6.80 2.27
N LEU A 135 -0.71 5.88 2.89
CA LEU A 135 -1.07 5.28 4.18
C LEU A 135 -0.87 6.24 5.36
N GLY A 136 0.01 7.23 5.20
CA GLY A 136 0.31 8.23 6.23
C GLY A 136 1.01 7.65 7.46
N ASP A 137 0.80 8.28 8.61
CA ASP A 137 1.41 7.91 9.90
C ASP A 137 0.56 6.92 10.72
N GLY A 138 -0.55 6.43 10.16
CA GLY A 138 -1.48 5.51 10.83
C GLY A 138 -2.40 6.14 11.86
N ARG A 139 -2.33 7.45 12.11
CA ARG A 139 -3.20 8.15 13.09
C ARG A 139 -4.55 8.55 12.52
N ALA A 140 -4.64 8.71 11.21
CA ALA A 140 -5.86 9.03 10.48
C ALA A 140 -6.09 8.04 9.33
N GLY A 141 -7.34 7.96 8.88
CA GLY A 141 -7.64 7.18 7.67
C GLY A 141 -6.92 7.74 6.44
N PRO A 142 -6.51 6.89 5.48
CA PRO A 142 -5.86 7.34 4.25
C PRO A 142 -6.70 8.39 3.52
N ALA A 143 -6.15 9.59 3.30
CA ALA A 143 -6.85 10.70 2.64
C ALA A 143 -7.37 10.29 1.25
N ILE A 144 -6.63 9.41 0.56
CA ILE A 144 -6.98 8.87 -0.74
C ILE A 144 -8.34 8.13 -0.75
N HIS A 145 -8.79 7.59 0.39
CA HIS A 145 -10.12 6.97 0.48
C HIS A 145 -11.24 7.96 0.26
N HIS A 146 -11.10 9.19 0.77
CA HIS A 146 -12.11 10.22 0.59
C HIS A 146 -12.23 10.60 -0.89
N THR A 147 -11.09 10.85 -1.55
CA THR A 147 -11.02 11.15 -2.98
C THR A 147 -11.56 10.01 -3.83
N ALA A 148 -11.22 8.76 -3.51
CA ALA A 148 -11.73 7.58 -4.21
C ALA A 148 -13.26 7.48 -4.11
N ARG A 149 -13.84 7.67 -2.91
CA ARG A 149 -15.31 7.67 -2.72
C ARG A 149 -16.01 8.74 -3.57
N ILE A 150 -15.46 9.95 -3.62
CA ILE A 150 -16.02 11.03 -4.47
C ILE A 150 -15.96 10.63 -5.94
N ASN A 151 -14.81 10.12 -6.39
CA ASN A 151 -14.64 9.69 -7.78
C ASN A 151 -15.62 8.57 -8.15
N HIS A 152 -15.81 7.58 -7.29
CA HIS A 152 -16.75 6.49 -7.55
C HIS A 152 -18.20 6.96 -7.58
N ALA A 153 -18.60 7.85 -6.66
CA ALA A 153 -19.94 8.44 -6.67
C ALA A 153 -20.21 9.19 -7.98
N TRP A 154 -19.24 9.97 -8.46
CA TRP A 154 -19.33 10.67 -9.73
C TRP A 154 -19.42 9.72 -10.94
N GLN A 155 -18.64 8.65 -10.96
CA GLN A 155 -18.71 7.65 -12.04
C GLN A 155 -20.06 6.92 -12.04
N ALA A 156 -20.60 6.58 -10.87
CA ALA A 156 -21.91 5.95 -10.75
C ALA A 156 -23.04 6.88 -11.25
N GLU A 157 -23.00 8.17 -10.92
CA GLU A 157 -23.95 9.16 -11.44
C GLU A 157 -23.88 9.27 -12.97
N ARG A 158 -22.66 9.33 -13.53
CA ARG A 158 -22.46 9.37 -14.98
C ARG A 158 -23.00 8.14 -15.69
N ALA A 159 -22.75 6.95 -15.14
CA ALA A 159 -23.27 5.70 -15.68
C ALA A 159 -24.81 5.68 -15.64
N ALA A 160 -25.42 6.10 -14.52
CA ALA A 160 -26.87 6.20 -14.39
C ALA A 160 -27.47 7.23 -15.37
N GLN A 161 -26.79 8.35 -15.62
CA GLN A 161 -27.22 9.34 -16.60
C GLN A 161 -27.15 8.80 -18.03
N ALA A 162 -26.08 8.10 -18.39
CA ALA A 162 -25.93 7.48 -19.71
C ALA A 162 -27.05 6.46 -20.00
N LEU A 163 -27.39 5.63 -19.01
CA LEU A 163 -28.50 4.68 -19.10
C LEU A 163 -29.85 5.38 -19.30
N ARG A 164 -30.10 6.49 -18.58
CA ARG A 164 -31.33 7.29 -18.73
C ARG A 164 -31.44 7.96 -20.10
N SER A 165 -30.32 8.39 -20.69
CA SER A 165 -30.31 8.99 -22.03
C SER A 165 -30.41 7.99 -23.18
N ALA A 166 -30.22 6.69 -22.89
CA ALA A 166 -30.29 5.61 -23.88
C ALA A 166 -31.65 4.87 -23.87
N ALA A 167 -32.53 5.19 -22.92
CA ALA A 167 -33.89 4.66 -22.79
C ALA A 167 -34.91 5.65 -23.37
#